data_AF-A0A7C2X205-F1
#
_entry.id   AF-A0A7C2X205-F1
#
_cell.length_a   1.000
_cell.length_b   1.000
_cell.length_c   1.000
_cell.angle_alpha   90.00
_cell.angle_beta   90.00
_cell.angle_gamma   90.00
#
_symmetry.space_group_name_H-M   'P 1'
#
loop_
_entity.id
_entity.type
_entity.pdbx_description
1 polymer ?
#
loop_
_entity_poly.entity_id
_entity_poly.type
_entity_poly.pdbx_seq_one_letter_code
_entity_poly.pdbx_strand_id
1 'polypeptide(L)'
;MAYEELIRRYSASMNPVAASFQPKGAPAKPVKAVLFDVYGTLFISRAGDIGGAQSEAASRIDEIAELCRSYGLTIEAGQLLERFFKNIEAEKEHLTEKGVEFPEVVIEEIWMRVLNIKDLDLARL
;
A
#
# COMPACT_ATOMS: atom_id res chain seq x y z
N MET A 1 -7.59 4.14 21.90
CA MET A 1 -6.24 3.84 21.40
C MET A 1 -5.92 4.92 20.37
N ALA A 2 -4.81 5.62 20.49
CA ALA A 2 -4.43 6.64 19.51
C ALA A 2 -4.01 5.95 18.20
N TYR A 3 -4.27 6.58 17.05
CA TYR A 3 -3.93 6.00 15.73
C TYR A 3 -2.45 5.62 15.61
N GLU A 4 -1.57 6.40 16.23
CA GLU A 4 -0.13 6.14 16.27
C GLU A 4 0.20 4.80 16.95
N GLU A 5 -0.57 4.40 17.96
CA GLU A 5 -0.41 3.11 18.65
C GLU A 5 -0.85 1.96 17.75
N LEU A 6 -1.92 2.14 16.97
CA LEU A 6 -2.38 1.13 16.01
C LEU A 6 -1.38 0.96 14.88
N ILE A 7 -0.91 2.07 14.29
CA ILE A 7 0.12 2.05 13.24
C ILE A 7 1.36 1.34 13.77
N ARG A 8 1.84 1.66 14.97
CA ARG A 8 3.00 0.97 15.57
C ARG A 8 2.75 -0.50 15.86
N ARG A 9 1.54 -0.86 16.32
CA ARG A 9 1.19 -2.25 16.63
C ARG A 9 1.16 -3.13 15.38
N TYR A 10 0.67 -2.61 14.27
CA TYR A 10 0.52 -3.36 13.02
C TYR A 10 1.65 -3.15 12.01
N SER A 11 2.54 -2.18 12.24
CA SER A 11 3.75 -1.98 11.43
C SER A 11 4.91 -2.83 11.94
N ALA A 12 5.68 -3.40 11.01
CA ALA A 12 6.94 -4.07 11.32
C ALA A 12 8.11 -3.23 10.82
N SER A 13 9.15 -3.10 11.66
CA SER A 13 10.40 -2.47 11.22
C SER A 13 11.02 -3.26 10.07
N MET A 14 11.51 -2.56 9.06
CA MET A 14 12.26 -3.15 7.97
C MET A 14 13.71 -2.67 8.00
N ASN A 15 14.62 -3.57 7.70
CA ASN A 15 16.02 -3.23 7.49
C ASN A 15 16.26 -3.00 6.00
N PRO A 16 17.12 -2.03 5.63
CA PRO A 16 17.55 -1.89 4.24
C PRO A 16 18.15 -3.20 3.72
N VAL A 17 17.67 -3.65 2.57
CA VAL A 17 18.26 -4.75 1.82
C VAL A 17 19.38 -4.19 0.97
N ALA A 18 20.58 -4.79 1.07
CA ALA A 18 21.71 -4.37 0.27
C ALA A 18 21.39 -4.45 -1.22
N ALA A 19 21.63 -3.36 -1.95
CA ALA A 19 21.53 -3.36 -3.39
C ALA A 19 22.63 -4.24 -3.98
N SER A 20 22.28 -5.31 -4.71
CA SER A 20 23.25 -6.24 -5.35
C SER A 20 24.03 -5.63 -6.52
N PHE A 21 23.99 -4.31 -6.67
CA PHE A 21 24.63 -3.59 -7.76
C PHE A 21 26.08 -3.25 -7.41
N GLN A 22 26.99 -3.62 -8.31
CA GLN A 22 28.36 -3.11 -8.27
C GLN A 22 28.38 -1.68 -8.82
N PRO A 23 29.11 -0.74 -8.19
CA PRO A 23 29.28 0.61 -8.72
C PRO A 23 29.79 0.56 -10.17
N LYS A 24 29.13 1.31 -11.07
CA LYS A 24 29.53 1.38 -12.48
C LYS A 24 29.48 2.82 -12.98
N GLY A 25 30.42 3.12 -13.88
CA GLY A 25 30.57 4.45 -14.48
C GLY A 25 31.26 5.45 -13.56
N ALA A 26 31.50 6.64 -14.09
CA ALA A 26 31.98 7.79 -13.33
C ALA A 26 31.32 9.06 -13.88
N PRO A 27 31.00 10.05 -13.03
CA PRO A 27 30.54 11.34 -13.50
C PRO A 27 31.59 12.00 -14.39
N ALA A 28 31.19 12.51 -15.55
CA ALA A 28 32.11 13.20 -16.47
C ALA A 28 32.66 14.53 -15.90
N LYS A 29 32.04 15.04 -14.82
CA LYS A 29 32.41 16.27 -14.11
C LYS A 29 32.17 16.08 -12.60
N PRO A 30 32.83 16.87 -11.73
CA PRO A 30 32.59 16.81 -10.29
C PRO A 30 31.12 17.03 -9.93
N VAL A 31 30.56 16.12 -9.15
CA VAL A 31 29.19 16.22 -8.62
C VAL A 31 29.16 17.26 -7.52
N LYS A 32 28.33 18.29 -7.67
CA LYS A 32 28.21 19.40 -6.71
C LYS A 32 27.09 19.18 -5.68
N ALA A 33 26.09 18.38 -6.03
CA ALA A 33 24.97 18.03 -5.17
C ALA A 33 24.38 16.68 -5.62
N VAL A 34 23.82 15.95 -4.66
CA VAL A 34 23.00 14.75 -4.91
C VAL A 34 21.67 14.97 -4.20
N LEU A 35 20.58 14.81 -4.93
CA LEU A 35 19.23 14.89 -4.39
C LEU A 35 18.64 13.48 -4.41
N PHE A 36 18.14 13.04 -3.27
CA PHE A 36 17.41 11.78 -3.15
C PHE A 36 15.94 12.08 -2.93
N ASP A 37 15.09 11.35 -3.63
CA ASP A 37 13.71 11.22 -3.21
C ASP A 37 13.65 10.39 -1.90
N VAL A 38 12.65 10.62 -1.07
CA VAL A 38 12.49 9.90 0.20
C VAL A 38 11.68 8.63 -0.04
N TYR A 39 10.48 8.75 -0.61
CA TYR A 39 9.63 7.61 -0.92
C TYR A 39 10.01 7.01 -2.28
N GLY A 40 10.25 5.70 -2.33
CA GLY A 40 10.64 5.01 -3.56
C GLY A 40 12.13 5.04 -3.90
N THR A 41 12.95 5.83 -3.19
CA THR A 41 14.43 5.82 -3.32
C THR A 41 15.13 5.43 -2.02
N LEU A 42 14.79 6.04 -0.88
CA LEU A 42 15.42 5.73 0.41
C LEU A 42 14.64 4.69 1.23
N PHE A 43 13.31 4.69 1.11
CA PHE A 43 12.46 3.66 1.68
C PHE A 43 12.24 2.51 0.70
N ILE A 44 12.52 1.29 1.14
CA ILE A 44 12.16 0.08 0.40
C ILE A 44 10.64 -0.05 0.46
N SER A 45 9.99 0.08 -0.69
CA SER A 45 8.58 -0.30 -0.79
C SER A 45 8.47 -1.81 -0.67
N ARG A 46 7.94 -2.29 0.46
CA ARG A 46 7.56 -3.72 0.61
C ARG A 46 6.35 -4.07 -0.26
N ALA A 47 5.57 -3.07 -0.68
CA ALA A 47 4.30 -3.29 -1.36
C ALA A 47 4.44 -4.06 -2.68
N GLY A 48 5.63 -4.07 -3.30
CA GLY A 48 5.92 -4.91 -4.46
C GLY A 48 4.84 -4.80 -5.55
N ASP A 49 4.57 -5.93 -6.21
CA ASP A 49 3.39 -6.11 -7.07
C ASP A 49 2.15 -6.45 -6.23
N ILE A 50 0.94 -6.18 -6.75
CA ILE A 50 -0.34 -6.46 -6.10
C ILE A 50 -0.44 -7.91 -5.63
N GLY A 51 0.08 -8.85 -6.42
CA GLY A 51 0.10 -10.27 -6.05
C GLY A 51 0.87 -10.53 -4.74
N GLY A 52 1.94 -9.79 -4.47
CA GLY A 52 2.67 -9.85 -3.21
C GLY A 52 1.85 -9.28 -2.06
N ALA A 53 1.19 -8.15 -2.29
CA ALA A 53 0.32 -7.50 -1.29
C ALA A 53 -0.88 -8.38 -0.89
N GLN A 54 -1.51 -9.09 -1.85
CA GLN A 54 -2.63 -9.98 -1.57
C GLN A 54 -2.22 -11.20 -0.73
N SER A 55 -1.08 -11.81 -1.07
CA SER A 55 -0.55 -12.94 -0.30
C SER A 55 -0.15 -12.52 1.12
N GLU A 56 0.46 -11.34 1.27
CA GLU A 56 0.81 -10.80 2.58
C GLU A 56 -0.45 -10.50 3.42
N ALA A 57 -1.45 -9.85 2.84
CA ALA A 57 -2.72 -9.58 3.53
C ALA A 57 -3.42 -10.88 3.97
N ALA A 58 -3.42 -11.91 3.12
CA ALA A 58 -3.97 -13.22 3.46
C ALA A 58 -3.21 -13.90 4.62
N SER A 59 -1.89 -13.67 4.73
CA SER A 59 -1.10 -14.20 5.85
C SER A 59 -1.41 -13.55 7.21
N ARG A 60 -2.08 -12.39 7.21
CA ARG A 60 -2.48 -11.62 8.40
C ARG A 60 -3.99 -11.57 8.61
N ILE A 61 -4.70 -12.58 8.11
CA ILE A 61 -6.16 -12.59 8.10
C ILE A 61 -6.76 -12.53 9.51
N ASP A 62 -6.09 -13.13 10.49
CA ASP A 62 -6.55 -13.16 11.88
C ASP A 62 -6.46 -11.79 12.55
N GLU A 63 -5.38 -11.03 12.30
CA GLU A 63 -5.24 -9.66 12.79
C GLU A 63 -6.27 -8.72 12.16
N ILE A 64 -6.58 -8.91 10.88
CA ILE A 64 -7.62 -8.14 10.18
C ILE A 64 -8.99 -8.50 10.77
N ALA A 65 -9.26 -9.78 11.05
CA ALA A 65 -10.49 -10.20 11.68
C ALA A 65 -10.65 -9.65 13.11
N GLU A 66 -9.55 -9.59 13.89
CA GLU A 66 -9.53 -8.93 15.20
C GLU A 66 -9.87 -7.45 15.07
N LEU A 67 -9.26 -6.77 14.09
CA LEU A 67 -9.52 -5.35 13.84
C LEU A 67 -10.98 -5.10 13.48
N CYS A 68 -11.55 -5.87 12.54
CA CYS A 68 -12.96 -5.79 12.18
C CYS A 68 -13.87 -5.93 13.41
N ARG A 69 -13.63 -6.95 14.25
CA ARG A 69 -14.41 -7.15 15.48
C ARG A 69 -14.26 -5.98 16.45
N SER A 70 -13.04 -5.48 16.65
CA SER A 70 -12.77 -4.39 17.59
C SER A 70 -13.45 -3.06 17.21
N TYR A 71 -13.66 -2.84 15.91
CA TYR A 71 -14.34 -1.66 15.36
C TYR A 71 -15.81 -1.92 15.02
N GLY A 72 -16.37 -3.08 15.37
CA GLY A 72 -17.78 -3.40 15.14
C GLY A 72 -18.15 -3.60 13.66
N LEU A 73 -17.17 -3.87 12.80
CA LEU A 73 -17.42 -4.21 11.40
C LEU A 73 -18.02 -5.62 11.32
N THR A 74 -19.16 -5.74 10.64
CA THR A 74 -19.89 -7.01 10.46
C THR A 74 -19.41 -7.81 9.26
N ILE A 75 -18.46 -7.27 8.48
CA ILE A 75 -17.89 -7.95 7.32
C ILE A 75 -16.79 -8.91 7.74
N GLU A 76 -16.84 -10.14 7.21
CA GLU A 76 -15.79 -11.12 7.40
C GLU A 76 -14.48 -10.66 6.76
N ALA A 77 -13.35 -10.84 7.45
CA ALA A 77 -12.05 -10.35 6.99
C ALA A 77 -11.66 -10.85 5.59
N GLY A 78 -11.99 -12.10 5.27
CA GLY A 78 -11.74 -12.67 3.94
C GLY A 78 -12.55 -11.96 2.86
N GLN A 79 -13.82 -11.68 3.13
CA GLN A 79 -14.68 -10.94 2.20
C GLN A 79 -14.26 -9.47 2.08
N LEU A 80 -13.77 -8.87 3.16
CA LEU A 80 -13.24 -7.51 3.14
C LEU A 80 -12.03 -7.42 2.19
N LEU A 81 -11.06 -8.33 2.33
CA LEU A 81 -9.89 -8.40 1.47
C LEU A 81 -10.26 -8.68 0.02
N GLU A 82 -11.15 -9.65 -0.22
CA GLU A 82 -11.63 -9.96 -1.57
C GLU A 82 -12.25 -8.73 -2.24
N ARG A 83 -13.13 -8.01 -1.53
CA ARG A 83 -13.74 -6.78 -2.05
C ARG A 83 -12.70 -5.71 -2.32
N PHE A 84 -11.71 -5.54 -1.45
CA PHE A 84 -10.66 -4.57 -1.62
C PHE A 84 -9.85 -4.81 -2.89
N PHE A 85 -9.28 -6.00 -3.06
CA PHE A 85 -8.48 -6.33 -4.24
C PHE A 85 -9.32 -6.33 -5.52
N LYS A 86 -10.57 -6.80 -5.47
CA LYS A 86 -11.48 -6.75 -6.63
C LYS A 86 -11.79 -5.31 -7.07
N ASN A 87 -11.95 -4.37 -6.14
CA ASN A 87 -12.17 -2.97 -6.48
C ASN A 87 -10.90 -2.32 -7.06
N ILE A 88 -9.71 -2.71 -6.60
CA ILE A 88 -8.44 -2.25 -7.19
C ILE A 88 -8.32 -2.73 -8.64
N GLU A 89 -8.55 -4.01 -8.90
CA GLU A 89 -8.44 -4.54 -10.27
C GLU A 89 -9.46 -3.90 -11.20
N ALA A 90 -10.72 -3.77 -10.77
CA ALA A 90 -11.75 -3.10 -11.56
C ALA A 90 -11.41 -1.64 -11.88
N GLU A 91 -10.82 -0.89 -10.94
CA GLU A 91 -10.39 0.49 -11.20
C GLU A 91 -9.20 0.55 -12.17
N LYS A 92 -8.24 -0.38 -12.04
CA LYS A 92 -7.12 -0.48 -12.98
C LYS A 92 -7.59 -0.77 -14.40
N GLU A 93 -8.52 -1.72 -14.56
CA GLU A 93 -9.13 -2.04 -15.86
C GLU A 93 -9.82 -0.81 -16.44
N HIS A 94 -10.66 -0.12 -15.65
CA HIS A 94 -11.35 1.10 -16.08
C HIS A 94 -10.42 2.22 -16.54
N LEU A 95 -9.32 2.45 -15.82
CA LEU A 95 -8.31 3.45 -16.21
C LEU A 95 -7.57 3.03 -17.49
N THR A 96 -7.28 1.74 -17.63
CA THR A 96 -6.65 1.20 -18.84
C THR A 96 -7.57 1.35 -20.06
N GLU A 97 -8.86 1.06 -19.93
CA GLU A 97 -9.87 1.25 -20.98
C GLU A 97 -10.01 2.72 -21.40
N LYS A 98 -9.75 3.66 -20.49
CA LYS A 98 -9.68 5.10 -20.77
C LYS A 98 -8.38 5.55 -21.44
N GLY A 99 -7.44 4.63 -21.68
CA GLY A 99 -6.16 4.92 -22.32
C GLY A 99 -5.10 5.47 -21.38
N VAL A 100 -5.23 5.26 -20.07
CA VAL A 100 -4.18 5.62 -19.10
C VAL A 100 -3.05 4.60 -19.19
N GLU A 101 -1.87 5.06 -19.61
CA GLU A 101 -0.68 4.20 -19.83
C GLU A 101 -0.17 3.54 -18.53
N PHE A 102 -0.28 4.24 -17.39
CA PHE A 102 0.12 3.77 -16.07
C PHE A 102 -1.05 3.97 -15.09
N PRO A 103 -1.98 3.00 -14.99
CA PRO A 103 -3.19 3.16 -14.19
C PRO A 103 -2.87 3.11 -12.69
N GLU A 104 -2.84 4.28 -12.06
CA GLU A 104 -2.71 4.43 -10.61
C GLU A 104 -4.08 4.53 -9.95
N VAL A 105 -4.30 3.75 -8.89
CA VAL A 105 -5.57 3.70 -8.15
C VAL A 105 -5.46 4.55 -6.89
N VAL A 106 -6.48 5.38 -6.63
CA VAL A 106 -6.62 6.13 -5.39
C VAL A 106 -7.16 5.20 -4.31
N ILE A 107 -6.30 4.74 -3.39
CA ILE A 107 -6.63 3.70 -2.41
C ILE A 107 -7.72 4.15 -1.42
N GLU A 108 -7.77 5.43 -1.09
CA GLU A 108 -8.81 6.01 -0.24
C GLU A 108 -10.20 5.83 -0.86
N GLU A 109 -10.32 6.01 -2.17
CA GLU A 109 -11.60 5.78 -2.87
C GLU A 109 -11.99 4.30 -2.84
N ILE A 110 -11.01 3.39 -2.91
CA ILE A 110 -11.26 1.96 -2.76
C ILE A 110 -11.80 1.66 -1.36
N TRP A 111 -11.18 2.19 -0.31
CA TRP A 111 -11.66 2.02 1.06
C TRP A 111 -13.05 2.61 1.27
N MET A 112 -13.33 3.78 0.70
CA MET A 112 -14.66 4.39 0.69
C MET A 112 -15.70 3.46 0.07
N ARG A 113 -15.41 2.84 -1.08
CA ARG A 113 -16.30 1.88 -1.75
C ARG A 113 -16.49 0.60 -0.93
N VAL A 114 -15.40 0.05 -0.37
CA VAL A 114 -15.40 -1.22 0.36
C VAL A 114 -16.13 -1.11 1.70
N LEU A 115 -15.90 -0.03 2.44
CA LEU A 115 -16.47 0.21 3.77
C LEU A 115 -17.76 1.05 3.73
N ASN A 116 -18.19 1.48 2.54
CA ASN A 116 -19.32 2.36 2.32
C ASN A 116 -19.21 3.69 3.11
N ILE A 117 -18.01 4.24 3.14
CA ILE A 117 -17.70 5.53 3.76
C ILE A 117 -17.83 6.64 2.71
N LYS A 118 -18.49 7.74 3.08
CA LYS A 118 -18.65 8.92 2.19
C LYS A 118 -17.66 10.04 2.51
N ASP A 119 -17.00 9.95 3.64
CA ASP A 119 -16.04 10.94 4.14
C ASP A 119 -14.62 10.53 3.74
N LEU A 120 -13.99 11.34 2.90
CA LEU A 120 -12.63 11.10 2.43
C LEU A 120 -11.61 11.24 3.55
N ASP A 121 -11.83 12.16 4.50
CA ASP A 121 -10.92 12.34 5.62
C ASP A 121 -10.97 11.13 6.55
N LEU A 122 -12.14 10.49 6.70
CA LEU A 122 -12.25 9.22 7.41
C LEU A 122 -11.54 8.06 6.70
N ALA A 123 -11.51 8.06 5.36
CA ALA A 123 -10.84 7.03 4.58
C ALA A 123 -9.31 7.20 4.47
N ARG A 124 -8.79 8.38 4.84
CA ARG A 124 -7.36 8.70 4.90
C ARG A 124 -6.69 8.32 6.21
N LEU A 125 -7.48 8.03 7.24
CA LEU A 125 -7.04 7.70 8.59
C LEU A 125 -6.81 6.19 8.74
#